data_AF-A0A4Q2DG74-F1
#
_entry.id   AF-A0A4Q2DG74-F1
#
_cell.length_a   1.000
_cell.length_b   1.000
_cell.length_c   1.000
_cell.angle_alpha   90.00
_cell.angle_beta   90.00
_cell.angle_gamma   90.00
#
_symmetry.space_group_name_H-M   'P 1'
#
loop_
_entity.id
_entity.type
_entity.pdbx_description
1 polymer ?
#
loop_
_entity_poly.entity_id
_entity_poly.type
_entity_poly.pdbx_seq_one_letter_code
_entity_poly.pdbx_strand_id
1 'polypeptide(L)'
;MGRKILYFTEDEKKAAKRARDKRPQDYHQSILQPIPFWKRELERLEARLERYMKGMSAYDYVGAIVRRYRVNCDAAQLESAQATFGSLVSDIRRLAADVIQSHGCGEEMKRVKALDLQVLSLIRSLDDIECYVLLGELEEAYTQGRLIYLKL
;
A
#
# COMPACT_ATOMS: atom_id res chain seq x y z
N MET A 1 -42.13 -20.16 -23.09
CA MET A 1 -43.06 -21.15 -22.51
C MET A 1 -42.30 -22.44 -22.23
N GLY A 2 -42.07 -22.79 -20.97
CA GLY A 2 -41.28 -23.98 -20.59
C GLY A 2 -42.13 -25.25 -20.62
N ARG A 3 -41.62 -26.35 -21.21
CA ARG A 3 -42.29 -27.65 -21.24
C ARG A 3 -42.27 -28.29 -19.84
N LYS A 4 -43.43 -28.61 -19.27
CA LYS A 4 -43.53 -29.42 -18.04
C LYS A 4 -43.28 -30.89 -18.38
N ILE A 5 -42.31 -31.50 -17.73
CA ILE A 5 -42.08 -32.95 -17.79
C ILE A 5 -43.04 -33.58 -16.77
N LEU A 6 -43.94 -34.45 -17.25
CA LEU A 6 -44.83 -35.25 -16.42
C LEU A 6 -44.16 -36.60 -16.15
N TYR A 7 -44.11 -37.00 -14.88
CA TYR A 7 -43.63 -38.33 -14.47
C TYR A 7 -44.86 -39.19 -14.16
N PHE A 8 -44.92 -40.37 -14.77
CA PHE A 8 -46.10 -41.23 -14.72
C PHE A 8 -46.04 -42.27 -13.60
N THR A 9 -44.85 -42.53 -13.05
CA THR A 9 -44.65 -43.48 -11.96
C THR A 9 -43.85 -42.90 -10.78
N GLU A 10 -44.03 -43.49 -9.59
CA GLU A 10 -43.26 -43.11 -8.39
C GLU A 10 -41.77 -43.42 -8.51
N ASP A 11 -41.42 -44.46 -9.26
CA ASP A 11 -40.02 -44.82 -9.50
C ASP A 11 -39.33 -43.84 -10.45
N GLU A 12 -40.04 -43.31 -11.46
CA GLU A 12 -39.54 -42.22 -12.32
C GLU A 12 -39.30 -40.94 -11.51
N LYS A 13 -40.19 -40.60 -10.57
CA LYS A 13 -39.99 -39.44 -9.68
C LYS A 13 -38.75 -39.63 -8.80
N LYS A 14 -38.56 -40.83 -8.23
CA LYS A 14 -37.40 -41.15 -7.39
C LYS A 14 -36.09 -41.16 -8.21
N ALA A 15 -36.12 -41.69 -9.43
CA ALA A 15 -34.98 -41.70 -10.33
C ALA A 15 -34.59 -40.27 -10.77
N ALA A 16 -35.56 -39.43 -11.11
CA ALA A 16 -35.34 -38.02 -11.45
C ALA A 16 -34.76 -37.22 -10.26
N LYS A 17 -35.24 -37.48 -9.04
CA LYS A 17 -34.69 -36.87 -7.82
C LYS A 17 -33.24 -37.29 -7.58
N ARG A 18 -32.93 -38.60 -7.69
CA ARG A 18 -31.55 -39.11 -7.58
C ARG A 18 -30.64 -38.54 -8.67
N ALA A 19 -31.14 -38.34 -9.89
CA ALA A 19 -30.39 -37.73 -10.98
C ALA A 19 -30.16 -36.22 -10.76
N ARG A 20 -31.07 -35.52 -10.06
CA ARG A 20 -30.86 -34.14 -9.59
C ARG A 20 -29.82 -34.06 -8.48
N ASP A 21 -29.92 -34.94 -7.48
CA ASP A 21 -29.00 -34.98 -6.34
C ASP A 21 -27.59 -35.44 -6.72
N LYS A 22 -27.44 -36.17 -7.85
CA LYS A 22 -26.15 -36.54 -8.44
C LYS A 22 -25.59 -35.52 -9.42
N ARG A 23 -26.31 -34.45 -9.74
CA ARG A 23 -25.66 -33.32 -10.41
C ARG A 23 -24.67 -32.77 -9.39
N PRO A 24 -23.38 -32.63 -9.73
CA PRO A 24 -22.52 -31.76 -8.95
C PRO A 24 -23.29 -30.43 -8.90
N GLN A 25 -23.77 -30.04 -7.72
CA GLN A 25 -24.15 -28.65 -7.52
C GLN A 25 -22.93 -27.87 -7.96
N ASP A 26 -23.08 -27.10 -9.03
CA ASP A 26 -22.01 -26.34 -9.64
C ASP A 26 -21.21 -25.63 -8.54
N TYR A 27 -20.06 -26.21 -8.18
CA TYR A 27 -19.02 -25.62 -7.33
C TYR A 27 -18.30 -24.51 -8.12
N HIS A 28 -19.07 -23.74 -8.89
CA HIS A 28 -18.66 -22.57 -9.66
C HIS A 28 -19.32 -21.31 -9.09
N GLN A 29 -19.36 -21.24 -7.77
CA GLN A 29 -19.17 -19.99 -7.08
C GLN A 29 -17.91 -20.11 -6.22
N SER A 30 -16.78 -20.35 -6.87
CA SER A 30 -15.55 -19.64 -6.49
C SER A 30 -15.86 -18.16 -6.68
N ILE A 31 -16.50 -17.60 -5.66
CA ILE A 31 -16.84 -16.19 -5.53
C ILE A 31 -15.51 -15.45 -5.77
N LEU A 32 -15.35 -14.86 -6.95
CA LEU A 32 -14.43 -13.77 -7.18
C LEU A 32 -14.90 -12.66 -6.25
N GLN A 33 -14.56 -12.74 -4.97
CA GLN A 33 -14.87 -11.69 -4.03
C GLN A 33 -14.15 -10.46 -4.57
N PRO A 34 -14.90 -9.39 -4.89
CA PRO A 34 -14.28 -8.19 -5.42
C PRO A 34 -13.23 -7.73 -4.41
N ILE A 35 -11.99 -7.52 -4.88
CA ILE A 35 -10.87 -7.09 -4.04
C ILE A 35 -11.36 -5.90 -3.18
N PRO A 36 -11.27 -5.98 -1.84
CA PRO A 36 -11.75 -4.93 -0.95
C PRO A 36 -11.17 -3.57 -1.34
N PHE A 37 -11.99 -2.51 -1.25
CA PHE A 37 -11.60 -1.15 -1.62
C PHE A 37 -10.28 -0.73 -0.97
N TRP A 38 -10.13 -0.96 0.33
CA TRP A 38 -8.95 -0.56 1.08
C TRP A 38 -7.67 -1.21 0.55
N LYS A 39 -7.76 -2.45 0.05
CA LYS A 39 -6.61 -3.19 -0.47
C LYS A 39 -6.15 -2.60 -1.80
N ARG A 40 -7.08 -2.24 -2.68
CA ARG A 40 -6.76 -1.56 -3.95
C ARG A 40 -6.15 -0.18 -3.70
N GLU A 41 -6.70 0.56 -2.74
CA GLU A 41 -6.18 1.88 -2.42
C GLU A 41 -4.81 1.80 -1.75
N LEU A 42 -4.58 0.81 -0.88
CA LEU A 42 -3.25 0.54 -0.31
C LEU A 42 -2.23 0.24 -1.41
N GLU A 43 -2.53 -0.68 -2.33
CA GLU A 43 -1.67 -1.02 -3.47
C GLU A 43 -1.38 0.21 -4.34
N ARG A 44 -2.37 1.10 -4.52
CA ARG A 44 -2.21 2.36 -5.24
C ARG A 44 -1.25 3.32 -4.52
N LEU A 45 -1.32 3.40 -3.19
CA LEU A 45 -0.42 4.23 -2.38
C LEU A 45 1.00 3.66 -2.37
N GLU A 46 1.17 2.34 -2.27
CA GLU A 46 2.45 1.64 -2.41
C GLU A 46 3.09 1.94 -3.78
N ALA A 47 2.32 1.81 -4.87
CA ALA A 47 2.79 2.15 -6.21
C ALA A 47 3.07 3.65 -6.41
N ARG A 48 2.44 4.54 -5.64
CA ARG A 48 2.80 5.98 -5.63
C ARG A 48 4.13 6.19 -4.93
N LEU A 49 4.36 5.57 -3.78
CA LEU A 49 5.63 5.61 -3.06
C LEU A 49 6.79 5.17 -3.96
N GLU A 50 6.64 4.02 -4.60
CA GLU A 50 7.66 3.47 -5.51
C GLU A 50 7.96 4.42 -6.68
N ARG A 51 6.93 5.04 -7.26
CA ARG A 51 7.09 6.03 -8.34
C ARG A 51 7.82 7.29 -7.87
N TYR A 52 7.49 7.81 -6.69
CA TYR A 52 8.22 8.96 -6.12
C TYR A 52 9.68 8.63 -5.88
N MET A 53 9.95 7.41 -5.41
CA MET A 53 11.31 6.90 -5.20
C MET A 53 11.99 6.42 -6.49
N LYS A 54 11.30 6.44 -7.63
CA LYS A 54 11.80 5.96 -8.93
C LYS A 54 12.35 4.53 -8.87
N GLY A 55 11.72 3.68 -8.06
CA GLY A 55 12.15 2.29 -7.82
C GLY A 55 13.45 2.14 -7.02
N MET A 56 14.01 3.22 -6.46
CA MET A 56 15.17 3.15 -5.57
C MET A 56 14.75 2.72 -4.17
N SER A 57 15.71 2.19 -3.38
CA SER A 57 15.49 2.00 -1.94
C SER A 57 15.37 3.35 -1.22
N ALA A 58 14.83 3.35 0.00
CA ALA A 58 14.72 4.58 0.80
C ALA A 58 16.10 5.20 1.06
N TYR A 59 17.08 4.35 1.40
CA TYR A 59 18.48 4.73 1.56
C TYR A 59 19.05 5.39 0.30
N ASP A 60 18.89 4.76 -0.86
CA ASP A 60 19.45 5.24 -2.12
C ASP A 60 18.79 6.55 -2.58
N TYR A 61 17.47 6.66 -2.41
CA TYR A 61 16.70 7.85 -2.75
C TYR A 61 17.17 9.05 -1.93
N VAL A 62 17.22 8.91 -0.60
CA VAL A 62 17.67 9.99 0.29
C VAL A 62 19.13 10.34 0.04
N GLY A 63 19.99 9.33 -0.14
CA GLY A 63 21.39 9.54 -0.51
C GLY A 63 21.56 10.28 -1.84
N ALA A 64 20.68 10.07 -2.82
CA ALA A 64 20.69 10.81 -4.07
C ALA A 64 20.34 12.30 -3.88
N ILE A 65 19.40 12.62 -2.98
CA ILE A 65 19.08 14.00 -2.61
C ILE A 65 20.29 14.68 -1.96
N VAL A 66 20.91 14.04 -0.96
CA VAL A 66 22.10 14.59 -0.29
C VAL A 66 23.23 14.84 -1.28
N ARG A 67 23.53 13.88 -2.16
CA ARG A 67 24.59 14.05 -3.18
C ARG A 67 24.29 15.22 -4.11
N ARG A 68 23.04 15.42 -4.52
CA ARG A 68 22.66 16.55 -5.38
C ARG A 68 22.74 17.87 -4.65
N TYR A 69 22.31 17.92 -3.40
CA TYR A 69 22.46 19.11 -2.57
C TYR A 69 23.93 19.50 -2.44
N ARG A 70 24.83 18.54 -2.16
CA ARG A 70 26.28 18.81 -2.06
C ARG A 70 26.91 19.38 -3.33
N VAL A 71 26.34 19.08 -4.51
CA VAL A 71 26.85 19.60 -5.80
C VAL A 71 26.23 20.95 -6.14
N ASN A 72 24.94 21.13 -5.89
CA ASN A 72 24.18 22.29 -6.39
C ASN A 72 23.85 23.34 -5.32
N CYS A 73 24.03 23.01 -4.03
CA CYS A 73 23.61 23.81 -2.88
C CYS A 73 22.12 24.23 -2.92
N ASP A 74 21.28 23.41 -3.56
CA ASP A 74 19.87 23.71 -3.80
C ASP A 74 18.97 22.83 -2.93
N ALA A 75 18.23 23.47 -2.02
CA ALA A 75 17.28 22.82 -1.11
C ALA A 75 15.92 22.54 -1.77
N ALA A 76 15.63 23.05 -2.97
CA ALA A 76 14.32 22.90 -3.61
C ALA A 76 13.91 21.44 -3.81
N GLN A 77 14.88 20.53 -4.05
CA GLN A 77 14.60 19.10 -4.15
C GLN A 77 14.20 18.47 -2.81
N LEU A 78 14.75 18.96 -1.70
CA LEU A 78 14.44 18.49 -0.35
C LEU A 78 13.01 18.91 0.03
N GLU A 79 12.69 20.19 -0.15
CA GLU A 79 11.36 20.75 0.10
C GLU A 79 10.30 20.06 -0.77
N SER A 80 10.59 19.86 -2.06
CA SER A 80 9.70 19.15 -2.99
C SER A 80 9.45 17.70 -2.56
N ALA A 81 10.49 17.00 -2.09
CA ALA A 81 10.37 15.64 -1.60
C ALA A 81 9.53 15.58 -0.31
N GLN A 82 9.78 16.47 0.66
CA GLN A 82 9.00 16.57 1.90
C GLN A 82 7.52 16.84 1.62
N ALA A 83 7.21 17.81 0.74
CA ALA A 83 5.83 18.09 0.35
C ALA A 83 5.14 16.88 -0.30
N THR A 84 5.86 16.17 -1.16
CA THR A 84 5.36 14.97 -1.85
C THR A 84 5.04 13.85 -0.86
N PHE A 85 5.95 13.53 0.06
CA PHE A 85 5.72 12.49 1.06
C PHE A 85 4.71 12.92 2.13
N GLY A 86 4.65 14.20 2.49
CA GLY A 86 3.64 14.75 3.40
C GLY A 86 2.21 14.59 2.85
N SER A 87 2.02 14.80 1.54
CA SER A 87 0.76 14.48 0.86
C SER A 87 0.44 12.99 0.93
N LEU A 88 1.43 12.12 0.72
CA LEU A 88 1.25 10.67 0.77
C LEU A 88 0.84 10.19 2.18
N VAL A 89 1.47 10.70 3.24
CA VAL A 89 1.07 10.42 4.64
C VAL A 89 -0.38 10.82 4.89
N SER A 90 -0.79 11.98 4.39
CA SER A 90 -2.16 12.45 4.54
C SER A 90 -3.17 11.49 3.90
N ASP A 91 -2.86 10.98 2.69
CA ASP A 91 -3.67 9.98 2.00
C ASP A 91 -3.70 8.62 2.75
N ILE A 92 -2.55 8.17 3.27
CA ILE A 92 -2.45 6.94 4.07
C ILE A 92 -3.29 7.05 5.35
N ARG A 93 -3.26 8.20 6.03
CA ARG A 93 -4.06 8.44 7.23
C ARG A 93 -5.56 8.47 6.97
N ARG A 94 -5.98 8.97 5.80
CA ARG A 94 -7.38 8.87 5.37
C ARG A 94 -7.77 7.41 5.17
N LEU A 95 -6.96 6.63 4.46
CA LEU A 95 -7.19 5.20 4.29
C LEU A 95 -7.22 4.46 5.64
N ALA A 96 -6.34 4.81 6.57
CA ALA A 96 -6.32 4.26 7.93
C ALA A 96 -7.65 4.51 8.66
N ALA A 97 -8.20 5.73 8.58
CA ALA A 97 -9.50 6.04 9.15
C ALA A 97 -10.63 5.21 8.53
N ASP A 98 -10.63 5.07 7.20
CA ASP A 98 -11.62 4.25 6.47
C ASP A 98 -11.54 2.77 6.87
N VAL A 99 -10.32 2.23 7.02
CA VAL A 99 -10.08 0.85 7.47
C VAL A 99 -10.54 0.65 8.90
N ILE A 100 -10.25 1.58 9.81
CA ILE A 100 -10.72 1.51 11.19
C ILE A 100 -12.25 1.48 11.25
N GLN A 101 -12.92 2.33 10.46
CA GLN A 101 -14.39 2.40 10.45
C GLN A 101 -15.03 1.12 9.90
N SER A 102 -14.41 0.48 8.90
CA SER A 102 -15.02 -0.64 8.18
C SER A 102 -14.58 -2.03 8.68
N HIS A 103 -13.35 -2.17 9.17
CA HIS A 103 -12.73 -3.45 9.55
C HIS A 103 -12.11 -3.43 10.95
N GLY A 104 -12.01 -2.26 11.61
CA GLY A 104 -11.39 -2.12 12.94
C GLY A 104 -9.86 -2.13 12.91
N CYS A 105 -9.25 -2.48 14.05
CA CYS A 105 -7.79 -2.44 14.26
C CYS A 105 -7.09 -3.79 13.97
N GLY A 106 -7.59 -4.55 12.99
CA GLY A 106 -7.10 -5.88 12.63
C GLY A 106 -5.82 -5.89 11.78
N GLU A 107 -5.63 -6.98 11.02
CA GLU A 107 -4.48 -7.17 10.12
C GLU A 107 -4.45 -6.13 8.98
N GLU A 108 -5.61 -5.70 8.51
CA GLU A 108 -5.78 -4.66 7.51
C GLU A 108 -5.12 -3.36 7.96
N MET A 109 -5.38 -2.97 9.20
CA MET A 109 -4.81 -1.76 9.78
C MET A 109 -3.30 -1.88 10.01
N LYS A 110 -2.78 -3.09 10.33
CA LYS A 110 -1.33 -3.31 10.44
C LYS A 110 -0.62 -3.06 9.11
N ARG A 111 -1.21 -3.47 7.99
CA ARG A 111 -0.64 -3.23 6.65
C ARG A 111 -0.61 -1.74 6.31
N VAL A 112 -1.69 -1.01 6.58
CA VAL A 112 -1.72 0.45 6.39
C VAL A 112 -0.68 1.15 7.27
N LYS A 113 -0.54 0.73 8.54
CA LYS A 113 0.48 1.26 9.46
C LYS A 113 1.91 0.96 8.99
N ALA A 114 2.17 -0.20 8.39
CA ALA A 114 3.50 -0.52 7.88
C ALA A 114 3.92 0.46 6.79
N LEU A 115 3.01 0.80 5.86
CA LEU A 115 3.25 1.81 4.85
C LEU A 115 3.43 3.21 5.47
N ASP A 116 2.57 3.59 6.44
CA ASP A 116 2.69 4.88 7.15
C ASP A 116 4.08 5.03 7.81
N LEU A 117 4.55 4.00 8.51
CA LEU A 117 5.87 4.00 9.15
C LEU A 117 7.01 4.11 8.13
N GLN A 118 6.90 3.44 6.99
CA GLN A 118 7.88 3.52 5.92
C GLN A 118 8.00 4.96 5.39
N VAL A 119 6.87 5.61 5.10
CA VAL A 119 6.86 6.98 4.59
C VAL A 119 7.31 7.98 5.66
N LEU A 120 6.91 7.80 6.93
CA LEU A 120 7.38 8.64 8.03
C LEU A 120 8.89 8.52 8.26
N SER A 121 9.46 7.34 8.08
CA SER A 121 10.91 7.14 8.17
C SER A 121 11.66 7.92 7.09
N LEU A 122 11.11 7.98 5.87
CA LEU A 122 11.63 8.81 4.79
C LEU A 122 11.55 10.30 5.13
N ILE A 123 10.39 10.78 5.59
CA ILE A 123 10.21 12.19 5.97
C ILE A 123 11.22 12.58 7.06
N ARG A 124 11.33 11.79 8.13
CA ARG A 124 12.31 12.06 9.21
C ARG A 124 13.75 12.13 8.71
N SER A 125 14.09 11.31 7.72
CA SER A 125 15.41 11.34 7.09
C SER A 125 15.65 12.64 6.32
N LEU A 126 14.62 13.15 5.64
CA LEU A 126 14.68 14.43 4.93
C LEU A 126 14.72 15.61 5.91
N ASP A 127 13.93 15.57 6.97
CA ASP A 127 13.92 16.61 8.01
C ASP A 127 15.29 16.69 8.72
N ASP A 128 15.94 15.56 8.98
CA ASP A 128 17.29 15.51 9.54
C ASP A 128 18.32 16.18 8.62
N ILE A 129 18.23 15.91 7.32
CA ILE A 129 19.08 16.58 6.32
C ILE A 129 18.81 18.08 6.31
N GLU A 130 17.55 18.50 6.30
CA GLU A 130 17.17 19.92 6.31
C GLU A 130 17.74 20.63 7.54
N CYS A 131 17.66 20.01 8.71
CA CYS A 131 18.26 20.53 9.94
C CYS A 131 19.76 20.80 9.75
N TYR A 132 20.52 19.83 9.24
CA TYR A 132 21.96 20.01 9.02
C TYR A 132 22.29 21.00 7.89
N VAL A 133 21.42 21.12 6.88
CA VAL A 133 21.51 22.15 5.84
C VAL A 133 21.39 23.54 6.45
N LEU A 134 20.37 23.75 7.30
CA LEU A 134 20.13 25.03 7.97
C LEU A 134 21.25 25.42 8.94
N LEU A 135 21.88 24.44 9.57
CA LEU A 135 23.04 24.64 10.46
C LEU A 135 24.35 24.86 9.70
N GLY A 136 24.40 24.56 8.40
CA GLY A 136 25.64 24.57 7.61
C GLY A 136 26.61 23.43 7.95
N GLU A 137 26.12 22.37 8.61
CA GLU A 137 26.91 21.26 9.16
C GLU A 137 26.72 19.95 8.37
N LEU A 138 25.99 19.97 7.24
CA LEU A 138 25.64 18.77 6.49
C LEU A 138 26.87 17.93 6.07
N GLU A 139 27.95 18.58 5.65
CA GLU A 139 29.16 17.87 5.21
C GLU A 139 29.85 17.14 6.36
N GLU A 140 29.92 17.77 7.53
CA GLU A 140 30.47 17.16 8.74
C GLU A 140 29.58 16.01 9.21
N ALA A 141 28.25 16.21 9.25
CA ALA A 141 27.31 15.18 9.63
C ALA A 141 27.33 13.96 8.69
N TYR A 142 27.49 14.19 7.39
CA TYR A 142 27.62 13.14 6.39
C TYR A 142 28.91 12.33 6.59
N THR A 143 30.06 13.00 6.72
CA THR A 143 31.36 12.34 6.89
C THR A 143 31.47 11.55 8.19
N GLN A 144 30.81 12.03 9.25
CA GLN A 144 30.78 11.37 10.56
C GLN A 144 29.66 10.32 10.70
N GLY A 145 28.87 10.09 9.66
CA GLY A 145 27.79 9.10 9.68
C GLY A 145 26.65 9.42 10.65
N ARG A 146 26.40 10.71 10.93
CA ARG A 146 25.37 11.15 11.89
C ARG A 146 23.96 11.16 11.30
N LEU A 147 23.83 11.21 9.97
CA LEU A 147 22.54 11.31 9.28
C LEU A 147 21.68 10.06 9.50
N ILE A 148 20.40 10.26 9.83
CA ILE A 148 19.45 9.18 10.19
C ILE A 148 19.36 8.14 9.09
N TYR A 149 19.31 8.56 7.82
CA TYR A 149 19.11 7.63 6.71
C TYR A 149 20.28 6.65 6.52
N LEU A 150 21.47 6.95 7.06
CA LEU A 150 22.63 6.05 7.01
C LEU A 150 22.47 4.83 7.92
N LYS A 151 21.40 4.79 8.72
CA LYS A 151 21.04 3.70 9.64
C LYS A 151 19.79 2.92 9.18
N LEU A 152 19.24 3.25 8.00
CA LEU A 152 18.15 2.51 7.35
C LEU A 152 18.71 1.26 6.65
#